data_AF-A0A4R1M6Q1-F1
#
_entry.id   AF-A0A4R1M6Q1-F1
#
_cell.length_a   1.000
_cell.length_b   1.000
_cell.length_c   1.000
_cell.angle_alpha   90.00
_cell.angle_beta   90.00
_cell.angle_gamma   90.00
#
_symmetry.space_group_name_H-M   'P 1'
#
loop_
_entity.id
_entity.type
_entity.pdbx_description
1 polymer ?
#
loop_
_entity_poly.entity_id
_entity_poly.type
_entity_poly.pdbx_seq_one_letter_code
_entity_poly.pdbx_strand_id
1 'polypeptide(L)'
;MNFYVYELVSESGAVMYIGKGSGRRLAVQRKAFQLDGHEVARFKSEKDAYQFERQRIDELKPFLNIHPGGNGGTVQKKRKPRITEFEKECLRLGSKVVAARLALRFGEHLVEPSKLDAVRKVAYG
;
A
#
# COMPACT_ATOMS: atom_id res chain seq x y z
N MET A 1 4.50 11.58 -6.79
CA MET A 1 3.57 11.66 -5.65
C MET A 1 3.98 12.90 -4.88
N ASN A 2 3.07 13.85 -4.65
CA ASN A 2 3.40 15.09 -3.96
C ASN A 2 3.10 14.93 -2.47
N PHE A 3 4.08 15.25 -1.64
CA PHE A 3 3.96 15.25 -0.19
C PHE A 3 3.81 16.68 0.29
N TYR A 4 3.15 16.87 1.43
CA TYR A 4 3.02 18.18 2.05
C TYR A 4 3.04 18.05 3.57
N VAL A 5 3.41 19.13 4.23
CA VAL A 5 3.23 19.30 5.67
C VAL A 5 2.08 20.25 5.90
N TYR A 6 1.25 19.95 6.88
CA TYR A 6 0.08 20.72 7.23
C TYR A 6 0.01 20.99 8.73
N GLU A 7 -0.64 22.10 9.06
CA GLU A 7 -0.92 22.54 10.43
C GLU A 7 -2.43 22.50 10.66
N LEU A 8 -2.85 21.97 11.81
CA LEU A 8 -4.21 22.14 12.32
C LEU A 8 -4.20 23.19 13.42
N VAL A 9 -5.18 24.09 13.37
CA VAL A 9 -5.23 25.30 14.17
C VAL A 9 -6.55 25.34 14.93
N SER A 10 -6.50 25.77 16.19
CA SER A 10 -7.69 26.05 17.00
C SER A 10 -8.40 27.32 16.52
N GLU A 11 -9.62 27.55 17.00
CA GLU A 11 -10.33 28.82 16.78
C GLU A 11 -9.56 30.04 17.33
N SER A 12 -8.73 29.83 18.36
CA SER A 12 -7.86 30.87 18.92
C SER A 12 -6.59 31.13 18.09
N GLY A 13 -6.39 30.43 16.98
CA GLY A 13 -5.20 30.56 16.13
C GLY A 13 -3.97 29.79 16.62
N ALA A 14 -4.09 28.98 17.67
CA ALA A 14 -2.98 28.17 18.18
C ALA A 14 -2.79 26.91 17.32
N VAL A 15 -1.53 26.58 17.00
CA VAL A 15 -1.20 25.36 16.26
C VAL A 15 -1.36 24.16 17.21
N MET A 16 -2.38 23.36 16.95
CA MET A 16 -2.75 22.21 17.79
C MET A 16 -2.06 20.94 17.32
N TYR A 17 -1.83 20.78 16.02
CA TYR A 17 -1.25 19.57 15.45
C TYR A 17 -0.47 19.88 14.17
N ILE A 18 0.63 19.17 13.97
CA ILE A 18 1.45 19.22 12.75
C ILE A 18 1.59 17.82 12.20
N GLY A 19 1.37 17.65 10.90
CA GLY A 19 1.50 16.36 10.25
C GLY A 19 1.99 16.43 8.82
N LYS A 20 2.59 15.34 8.34
CA LYS A 20 2.84 15.12 6.91
C LYS A 20 1.72 14.33 6.23
N GLY A 21 1.48 14.62 4.97
CA GLY A 21 0.41 13.99 4.19
C GLY A 21 0.66 14.00 2.68
N SER A 22 -0.23 13.31 1.97
CA SER A 22 -0.37 13.41 0.52
C SER A 22 -1.85 13.25 0.15
N GLY A 23 -2.25 13.74 -1.03
CA GLY A 23 -3.65 13.69 -1.47
C GLY A 23 -4.59 14.39 -0.48
N ARG A 24 -5.59 13.66 0.04
CA ARG A 24 -6.66 14.21 0.91
C ARG A 24 -6.36 14.13 2.42
N ARG A 25 -5.12 13.85 2.82
CA ARG A 25 -4.77 13.63 4.24
C ARG A 25 -5.15 14.80 5.15
N LEU A 26 -4.91 16.05 4.73
CA LEU A 26 -5.32 17.24 5.50
C LEU A 26 -6.84 17.28 5.72
N ALA A 27 -7.63 17.09 4.66
CA ALA A 27 -9.09 17.10 4.77
C ALA A 27 -9.63 16.02 5.72
N VAL A 28 -9.04 14.82 5.69
CA VAL A 28 -9.38 13.73 6.62
C VAL A 28 -9.08 14.14 8.06
N GLN A 29 -7.95 14.80 8.30
CA GLN A 29 -7.51 15.17 9.64
C GLN A 29 -8.31 16.36 10.20
N ARG A 30 -8.63 17.36 9.37
CA ARG A 30 -9.57 18.44 9.74
C ARG A 30 -10.90 17.88 10.21
N LYS A 31 -11.45 16.89 9.49
CA LYS A 31 -12.70 16.23 9.88
C LYS A 31 -12.56 15.41 11.17
N ALA A 32 -11.45 14.70 11.36
CA ALA A 32 -11.23 13.85 12.52
C ALA A 32 -11.07 14.66 13.82
N PHE A 33 -10.30 15.76 13.77
CA PHE A 33 -10.05 16.61 14.93
C PHE A 33 -11.05 17.76 15.07
N GLN A 34 -11.93 17.97 14.08
CA GLN A 34 -12.85 19.12 14.03
C GLN A 34 -12.12 20.47 14.15
N LEU A 35 -10.92 20.54 13.58
CA LEU A 35 -10.07 21.73 13.58
C LEU A 35 -9.93 22.26 12.16
N ASP A 36 -9.69 23.56 12.05
CA ASP A 36 -9.26 24.12 10.78
C ASP A 36 -7.81 23.75 10.49
N GLY A 37 -7.37 23.87 9.24
CA GLY A 37 -5.99 23.58 8.90
C GLY A 37 -5.62 23.91 7.47
N HIS A 38 -4.32 24.14 7.27
CA HIS A 38 -3.76 24.59 6.01
C HIS A 38 -2.45 23.87 5.69
N GLU A 39 -2.11 23.83 4.40
CA GLU A 39 -0.82 23.32 3.93
C GLU A 39 0.27 24.38 4.18
N VAL A 40 1.39 23.98 4.76
CA VAL A 40 2.51 24.86 5.09
C VAL A 40 3.57 24.81 3.98
N ALA A 41 3.88 23.61 3.50
CA ALA A 41 4.91 23.40 2.49
C ALA A 41 4.68 22.11 1.69
N ARG A 42 5.16 22.10 0.44
CA ARG A 42 5.08 20.94 -0.47
C ARG A 42 6.45 20.41 -0.82
N PHE A 43 6.55 19.09 -0.91
CA PHE A 43 7.79 18.35 -1.10
C PHE A 43 7.65 17.27 -2.17
N LYS A 44 8.73 17.04 -2.91
CA LYS A 44 8.83 15.95 -3.90
C LYS A 44 9.09 14.59 -3.22
N SER A 45 9.67 14.60 -2.03
CA SER A 45 10.11 13.43 -1.28
C SER A 45 9.39 13.37 0.08
N GLU A 46 8.99 12.17 0.49
CA GLU A 46 8.43 11.93 1.83
C GLU A 46 9.46 12.22 2.93
N LYS A 47 10.73 11.93 2.66
CA LYS A 47 11.83 12.15 3.61
C LYS A 47 11.97 13.64 3.95
N ASP A 48 11.90 14.49 2.93
CA ASP A 48 12.05 15.94 3.09
C ASP A 48 10.84 16.49 3.85
N ALA A 49 9.64 16.02 3.52
CA ALA A 49 8.42 16.38 4.24
C ALA A 49 8.48 15.97 5.72
N TYR A 50 9.04 14.78 6.01
CA TYR A 50 9.23 14.31 7.38
C TYR A 50 10.26 15.14 8.16
N GLN A 51 11.38 15.51 7.52
CA GLN A 51 12.38 16.38 8.16
C GLN A 51 11.78 17.75 8.48
N PHE A 52 11.01 18.33 7.57
CA PHE A 52 10.31 19.59 7.80
C PHE A 52 9.23 19.48 8.88
N GLU A 53 8.44 18.42 8.89
CA GLU A 53 7.47 18.12 9.95
C GLU A 53 8.15 18.09 11.34
N ARG A 54 9.27 17.37 11.46
CA ARG A 54 10.03 17.30 12.72
C ARG A 54 10.52 18.67 13.18
N GLN A 55 11.06 19.46 12.26
CA GLN A 55 11.52 20.81 12.56
C GLN A 55 10.36 21.68 13.07
N ARG A 56 9.21 21.65 12.40
CA ARG A 56 8.03 22.45 12.81
C ARG A 56 7.46 22.01 14.14
N ILE A 57 7.45 20.71 14.45
CA ILE A 57 7.03 20.19 15.76
C ILE A 57 7.99 20.69 16.86
N ASP A 58 9.29 20.72 16.60
CA ASP A 58 10.28 21.21 17.56
C ASP A 58 10.15 22.72 17.82
N GLU A 59 9.88 23.50 16.77
CA GLU A 59 9.66 24.94 16.83
C GLU A 59 8.37 25.32 17.58
N LEU A 60 7.25 24.67 17.25
CA LEU A 60 5.92 25.09 17.72
C LEU A 60 5.39 24.29 18.90
N LYS A 61 5.97 23.12 19.19
CA LYS A 61 5.56 22.20 20.27
C LYS A 61 4.04 22.02 20.37
N PRO A 62 3.38 21.63 19.26
CA PRO A 62 1.92 21.55 19.21
C PRO A 62 1.38 20.50 20.19
N PHE A 63 0.32 20.87 20.90
CA PHE A 63 -0.22 20.10 22.03
C PHE A 63 -0.64 18.66 21.66
N LEU A 64 -1.20 18.45 20.47
CA LEU A 64 -1.70 17.13 20.04
C LEU A 64 -0.59 16.23 19.47
N ASN A 65 0.63 16.74 19.23
CA ASN A 65 1.74 15.90 18.79
C ASN A 65 2.44 15.29 20.00
N ILE A 66 2.14 14.02 20.27
CA ILE A 66 2.78 13.23 21.34
C ILE A 66 4.26 12.91 21.01
N HIS A 67 4.61 12.83 19.73
CA HIS A 67 5.96 12.47 19.27
C HIS A 67 6.61 13.59 18.44
N PRO A 68 7.95 13.77 18.54
CA PRO A 68 8.71 14.83 17.84
C PRO A 68 8.77 14.65 16.30
N GLY A 69 8.19 13.56 15.80
CA GLY A 69 7.94 13.28 14.40
C GLY A 69 6.90 12.18 14.36
N GLY A 70 5.89 12.30 13.50
CA GLY A 70 4.76 11.40 13.52
C GLY A 70 5.20 9.93 13.45
N ASN A 71 4.61 9.08 14.31
CA ASN A 71 4.55 7.61 14.12
C ASN A 71 3.76 7.23 12.84
N GLY A 72 3.47 8.21 11.96
CA GLY A 72 2.76 8.05 10.72
C GLY A 72 3.60 7.21 9.78
N GLY A 73 3.33 5.90 9.82
CA GLY A 73 3.98 4.88 9.02
C GLY A 73 4.39 5.42 7.67
N THR A 74 5.67 5.27 7.35
CA THR A 74 6.18 5.49 6.00
C THR A 74 5.22 4.88 5.01
N VAL A 75 4.96 5.53 3.86
CA VAL A 75 4.19 4.92 2.78
C VAL A 75 4.83 3.57 2.47
N GLN A 76 4.25 2.49 3.01
CA GLN A 76 4.75 1.17 2.73
C GLN A 76 4.44 0.96 1.26
N LYS A 77 5.49 0.93 0.42
CA LYS A 77 5.36 0.51 -0.98
C LYS A 77 4.57 -0.79 -0.93
N LYS A 78 3.35 -0.80 -1.50
CA LYS A 78 2.57 -2.04 -1.65
C LYS A 78 3.52 -3.05 -2.28
N ARG A 79 3.96 -4.04 -1.51
CA ARG A 79 4.87 -5.06 -2.01
C ARG A 79 4.16 -5.66 -3.22
N LYS A 80 4.83 -5.67 -4.38
CA LYS A 80 4.31 -6.42 -5.52
C LYS A 80 4.03 -7.84 -5.01
N PRO A 81 2.85 -8.42 -5.28
CA PRO A 81 2.56 -9.78 -4.83
C PRO A 81 3.70 -10.68 -5.29
N ARG A 82 4.29 -11.44 -4.35
CA ARG A 82 5.33 -12.40 -4.70
C ARG A 82 4.64 -13.47 -5.53
N ILE A 83 4.94 -13.51 -6.82
CA ILE A 83 4.52 -14.59 -7.71
C ILE A 83 5.07 -15.87 -7.10
N THR A 84 4.17 -16.77 -6.72
CA THR A 84 4.49 -18.09 -6.16
C THR A 84 5.20 -18.95 -7.21
N GLU A 85 5.94 -19.97 -6.78
CA GLU A 85 6.57 -20.91 -7.73
C GLU A 85 5.53 -21.58 -8.64
N PHE A 86 4.33 -21.84 -8.11
CA PHE A 86 3.20 -22.34 -8.89
C PHE A 86 2.74 -21.35 -9.98
N GLU A 87 2.60 -20.06 -9.65
CA GLU A 87 2.22 -19.05 -10.64
C GLU A 87 3.32 -18.85 -11.70
N LYS A 88 4.61 -18.95 -11.33
CA LYS A 88 5.71 -18.96 -12.30
C LYS A 88 5.62 -20.18 -13.22
N GLU A 89 5.30 -21.35 -12.68
CA GLU A 89 5.10 -22.57 -13.46
C GLU A 89 3.88 -22.45 -14.39
N CYS A 90 2.77 -21.86 -13.93
CA CYS A 90 1.60 -21.53 -14.75
C CYS A 90 1.94 -20.59 -15.90
N LEU A 91 2.73 -19.54 -15.65
CA LEU A 91 3.17 -18.62 -16.70
C LEU A 91 4.10 -19.30 -17.71
N ARG A 92 4.97 -20.20 -17.25
CA ARG A 92 5.94 -20.92 -18.09
C ARG A 92 5.30 -21.99 -18.97
N LEU A 93 4.39 -22.79 -18.40
CA LEU A 93 3.78 -23.93 -19.08
C LEU A 93 2.47 -23.56 -19.80
N GLY A 94 1.82 -22.48 -19.38
CA GLY A 94 0.49 -22.11 -19.83
C GLY A 94 -0.61 -22.85 -19.06
N SER A 95 -1.77 -22.19 -18.95
CA SER A 95 -2.91 -22.66 -18.14
C SER A 95 -3.44 -24.03 -18.57
N LYS A 96 -3.40 -24.36 -19.87
CA LYS A 96 -3.86 -25.66 -20.40
C LYS A 96 -3.01 -26.84 -19.93
N VAL A 97 -1.69 -26.69 -19.95
CA VAL A 97 -0.74 -27.73 -19.52
C VAL A 97 -0.85 -27.96 -18.02
N VAL A 98 -0.94 -26.88 -17.24
CA VAL A 98 -1.11 -26.98 -15.78
C VAL A 98 -2.44 -27.63 -15.42
N ALA A 99 -3.54 -27.24 -16.07
CA ALA A 99 -4.85 -27.87 -15.85
C ALA A 99 -4.82 -29.37 -16.17
N ALA A 100 -4.19 -29.77 -17.27
CA ALA A 100 -4.05 -31.19 -17.64
C ALA A 100 -3.23 -31.98 -16.60
N ARG A 101 -2.12 -31.41 -16.10
CA ARG A 101 -1.31 -32.03 -15.04
C ARG A 101 -2.06 -32.16 -13.71
N LEU A 102 -2.81 -31.13 -13.31
CA LEU A 102 -3.63 -31.16 -12.10
C LEU A 102 -4.77 -32.18 -12.22
N ALA A 103 -5.42 -32.25 -13.38
CA ALA A 103 -6.45 -33.25 -13.66
C ALA A 103 -5.91 -34.67 -13.51
N LEU A 104 -4.74 -34.97 -14.10
CA LEU A 104 -4.11 -36.29 -13.96
C LEU A 104 -3.62 -36.58 -12.52
N ARG A 105 -3.15 -35.56 -11.79
CA ARG A 105 -2.59 -35.77 -10.44
C ARG A 105 -3.65 -35.96 -9.36
N PHE A 106 -4.76 -35.23 -9.42
CA PHE A 106 -5.74 -35.17 -8.33
C PHE A 106 -7.16 -35.59 -8.74
N GLY A 107 -7.45 -35.63 -10.04
CA GLY A 107 -8.79 -35.84 -10.56
C GLY A 107 -8.83 -36.83 -11.71
N GLU A 108 -7.90 -37.78 -11.79
CA GLU A 108 -7.85 -38.73 -12.92
C GLU A 108 -9.16 -39.51 -13.05
N HIS A 109 -9.77 -39.84 -11.91
CA HIS A 109 -11.09 -40.47 -11.82
C HIS A 109 -12.26 -39.61 -12.34
N LEU A 110 -12.06 -38.29 -12.49
CA LEU A 110 -13.03 -37.36 -13.06
C LEU A 110 -12.82 -37.17 -14.57
N VAL A 111 -11.71 -37.68 -15.12
CA VAL A 111 -11.44 -37.64 -16.56
C VAL A 111 -12.05 -38.87 -17.20
N GLU A 112 -12.86 -38.66 -18.24
CA GLU A 112 -13.40 -39.77 -19.02
C GLU A 112 -12.27 -40.67 -19.54
N PRO A 113 -12.36 -42.01 -19.40
CA PRO A 113 -11.30 -42.92 -19.81
C PRO A 113 -10.86 -42.74 -21.28
N SER A 114 -11.81 -42.45 -22.17
CA SER A 114 -11.57 -42.20 -23.60
C SER A 114 -10.78 -40.92 -23.89
N LYS A 115 -10.65 -40.02 -22.90
CA LYS A 115 -9.95 -38.73 -23.01
C LYS A 115 -8.61 -38.71 -22.29
N LEU A 116 -8.26 -39.73 -21.52
CA LEU A 116 -7.02 -39.77 -20.73
C LEU A 116 -5.77 -39.57 -21.60
N ASP A 117 -5.69 -40.22 -22.75
CA ASP A 117 -4.53 -40.10 -23.63
C ASP A 117 -4.40 -38.70 -24.24
N ALA A 118 -5.53 -38.07 -24.57
CA ALA A 118 -5.55 -36.68 -25.03
C ALA A 118 -5.09 -35.72 -23.93
N VAL A 119 -5.51 -35.93 -22.68
CA VAL A 119 -5.08 -35.12 -21.54
C VAL A 119 -3.59 -35.34 -21.24
N ARG A 120 -3.08 -36.58 -21.30
CA ARG A 120 -1.65 -36.89 -21.14
C ARG A 120 -0.80 -36.21 -22.22
N LYS A 121 -1.28 -36.19 -23.47
CA LYS A 121 -0.63 -35.47 -24.57
C LYS A 121 -0.53 -33.97 -24.29
N VAL A 122 -1.57 -33.35 -23.73
CA VAL A 122 -1.52 -31.92 -23.36
C VAL A 122 -0.63 -31.65 -22.13
N ALA A 123 -0.52 -32.61 -21.20
CA ALA A 123 0.27 -32.44 -19.97
C ALA A 123 1.79 -32.58 -20.18
N TYR A 124 2.20 -33.45 -21.11
CA TYR A 124 3.59 -33.90 -21.26
C TYR A 124 4.14 -33.90 -22.70
N GLY A 125 3.28 -33.72 -23.70
CA GLY A 125 3.66 -33.69 -25.11
C GLY A 125 3.90 -32.31 -25.68
#